data_AF-A0A944HPH6-F1
#
_entry.id   AF-A0A944HPH6-F1
#
_cell.length_a   1.000
_cell.length_b   1.000
_cell.length_c   1.000
_cell.angle_alpha   90.00
_cell.angle_beta   90.00
_cell.angle_gamma   90.00
#
_symmetry.space_group_name_H-M   'P 1'
#
loop_
_entity.id
_entity.type
_entity.pdbx_description
1 polymer ?
#
loop_
_entity_poly.entity_id
_entity_poly.type
_entity_poly.pdbx_seq_one_letter_code
_entity_poly.pdbx_strand_id
1 'polypeptide(L)'
;MSTDPRAGTHADPPLTTGPFGLGAVEEIARRAHAGQTDKAGRPYTEHLAAVAEGVRERGGSDEQIAAAWLHDAVEDGAVSEEWLAAAGLAPETKDIVRAVTKRPDEPAEAYAARILATPGALMVKAADLAHNSDPKRAADLEPATRERLKEKYARMRALLGLKDPDDWLLLAQLDRDDHTSWRTLREATAALTEADRDVRWAGGGQLPSGAYLVKYPDYGEALRRAVGALSSVGAVTPRYHWMDHPMPTPGPDGRLDAADAVRAATAIVRGERFSDGTIANAAANGLLDAVWTALLDWYDAGR
;
A
#
# COMPACT_ATOMS: atom_id res chain seq x y z
N MET A 1 -29.82 28.45 -3.44
CA MET A 1 -28.44 28.77 -3.86
C MET A 1 -27.53 28.40 -2.70
N SER A 2 -26.93 27.22 -2.73
CA SER A 2 -26.02 26.74 -1.69
C SER A 2 -24.63 27.21 -2.04
N THR A 3 -24.11 28.20 -1.33
CA THR A 3 -22.70 28.60 -1.41
C THR A 3 -21.87 27.50 -0.73
N ASP A 4 -21.06 26.77 -1.50
CA ASP A 4 -20.12 25.80 -0.95
C ASP A 4 -19.05 26.57 -0.12
N PRO A 5 -18.92 26.34 1.19
CA PRO A 5 -17.96 27.04 2.04
C PRO A 5 -16.50 26.69 1.73
N ARG A 6 -16.21 25.82 0.75
CA ARG A 6 -14.85 25.43 0.35
C ARG A 6 -14.16 26.38 -0.62
N ALA A 7 -14.86 27.33 -1.24
CA ALA A 7 -14.25 28.24 -2.20
C ALA A 7 -13.34 29.26 -1.47
N GLY A 8 -12.08 28.90 -1.28
CA GLY A 8 -11.04 29.84 -0.89
C GLY A 8 -10.94 30.91 -1.97
N THR A 9 -11.25 32.16 -1.64
CA THR A 9 -11.18 33.31 -2.56
C THR A 9 -9.75 33.86 -2.66
N HIS A 10 -8.76 32.98 -2.74
CA HIS A 10 -7.36 33.38 -2.77
C HIS A 10 -6.91 33.61 -4.22
N ALA A 11 -6.25 34.75 -4.44
CA ALA A 11 -5.57 35.02 -5.69
C ALA A 11 -4.49 33.95 -5.93
N ASP A 12 -4.33 33.56 -7.19
CA ASP A 12 -3.34 32.55 -7.58
C ASP A 12 -1.94 32.86 -7.00
N PRO A 13 -1.20 31.83 -6.52
CA PRO A 13 0.15 32.01 -6.04
C PRO A 13 1.06 32.66 -7.11
N PRO A 14 2.03 33.49 -6.72
CA PRO A 14 2.94 34.09 -7.69
C PRO A 14 3.72 33.02 -8.45
N LEU A 15 3.74 33.14 -9.77
CA LEU A 15 4.57 32.31 -10.64
C LEU A 15 6.02 32.78 -10.58
N THR A 16 6.98 31.84 -10.59
CA THR A 16 8.41 32.17 -10.71
C THR A 16 8.99 31.58 -11.99
N THR A 17 10.12 32.10 -12.45
CA THR A 17 10.72 31.78 -13.76
C THR A 17 11.55 30.48 -13.77
N GLY A 18 11.44 29.62 -12.76
CA GLY A 18 12.24 28.39 -12.63
C GLY A 18 11.42 27.22 -12.08
N PRO A 19 11.99 25.99 -12.14
CA PRO A 19 11.30 24.82 -11.64
C PRO A 19 11.08 24.91 -10.12
N PHE A 20 9.92 24.47 -9.66
CA PHE A 20 9.63 24.37 -8.24
C PHE A 20 10.24 23.08 -7.67
N GLY A 21 11.11 23.21 -6.67
CA GLY A 21 11.48 22.07 -5.83
C GLY A 21 10.36 21.70 -4.86
N LEU A 22 10.42 20.50 -4.29
CA LEU A 22 9.40 19.99 -3.35
C LEU A 22 9.04 20.96 -2.22
N GLY A 23 10.04 21.58 -1.57
CA GLY A 23 9.78 22.53 -0.49
C GLY A 23 9.02 23.79 -0.95
N ALA A 24 9.21 24.22 -2.19
CA ALA A 24 8.43 25.34 -2.76
C ALA A 24 6.98 24.92 -3.05
N VAL A 25 6.78 23.70 -3.57
CA VAL A 25 5.44 23.14 -3.81
C VAL A 25 4.65 22.99 -2.50
N GLU A 26 5.29 22.45 -1.47
CA GLU A 26 4.70 22.34 -0.13
C GLU A 26 4.27 23.72 0.40
N GLU A 27 5.15 24.72 0.35
CA GLU A 27 4.83 26.06 0.85
C GLU A 27 3.68 26.70 0.07
N ILE A 28 3.63 26.53 -1.25
CA ILE A 28 2.54 26.99 -2.09
C ILE A 28 1.22 26.35 -1.67
N ALA A 29 1.20 25.01 -1.54
CA ALA A 29 0.01 24.27 -1.13
C ALA A 29 -0.48 24.71 0.25
N ARG A 30 0.42 24.83 1.22
CA ARG A 30 0.08 25.28 2.58
C ARG A 30 -0.51 26.68 2.60
N ARG A 31 0.06 27.61 1.82
CA ARG A 31 -0.45 28.98 1.70
C ARG A 31 -1.83 29.03 1.03
N ALA A 32 -2.00 28.30 -0.07
CA ALA A 32 -3.26 28.25 -0.81
C ALA A 32 -4.44 27.77 0.08
N HIS A 33 -4.15 26.89 1.04
CA HIS A 33 -5.11 26.31 1.96
C HIS A 33 -5.04 26.84 3.41
N ALA A 34 -4.33 27.96 3.67
CA ALA A 34 -4.01 28.42 5.04
C ALA A 34 -5.23 28.76 5.93
N GLY A 35 -6.40 29.02 5.33
CA GLY A 35 -7.66 29.28 6.04
C GLY A 35 -8.68 28.13 5.96
N GLN A 36 -8.36 27.05 5.25
CA GLN A 36 -9.31 25.96 5.02
C GLN A 36 -9.26 24.94 6.16
N THR A 37 -10.43 24.44 6.54
CA THR A 37 -10.59 23.32 7.48
C THR A 37 -11.18 22.10 6.80
N ASP A 38 -10.83 20.91 7.30
CA ASP A 38 -11.44 19.65 6.87
C ASP A 38 -12.84 19.48 7.47
N LYS A 39 -13.51 18.38 7.09
CA LYS A 39 -14.88 18.08 7.56
C LYS A 39 -14.99 17.81 9.06
N ALA A 40 -13.86 17.61 9.75
CA ALA A 40 -13.76 17.45 11.20
C ALA A 40 -13.28 18.75 11.89
N GLY A 41 -13.12 19.85 11.15
CA GLY A 41 -12.70 21.14 11.69
C GLY A 41 -11.20 21.30 11.89
N ARG A 42 -10.36 20.36 11.45
CA ARG A 42 -8.90 20.48 11.54
C ARG A 42 -8.31 21.28 10.39
N PRO A 43 -7.12 21.89 10.53
CA PRO A 43 -6.44 22.55 9.43
C PRO A 43 -6.28 21.61 8.23
N TYR A 44 -6.73 22.04 7.06
CA TYR A 44 -6.69 21.21 5.85
C TYR A 44 -5.25 20.91 5.39
N THR A 45 -4.29 21.74 5.78
CA THR A 45 -2.86 21.52 5.54
C THR A 45 -2.30 20.26 6.22
N GLU A 46 -2.95 19.75 7.28
CA GLU A 46 -2.63 18.44 7.86
C GLU A 46 -2.97 17.30 6.90
N HIS A 47 -4.07 17.42 6.16
CA HIS A 47 -4.45 16.44 5.16
C HIS A 47 -3.47 16.40 3.99
N LEU A 48 -3.08 17.55 3.46
CA LEU A 48 -2.08 17.63 2.40
C LEU A 48 -0.75 16.96 2.80
N ALA A 49 -0.30 17.22 4.02
CA ALA A 49 0.91 16.62 4.57
C ALA A 49 0.80 15.09 4.68
N ALA A 50 -0.35 14.58 5.16
CA ALA A 50 -0.57 13.16 5.30
C ALA A 50 -0.66 12.43 3.94
N VAL A 51 -1.24 13.06 2.90
CA VAL A 51 -1.26 12.49 1.55
C VAL A 51 0.14 12.47 0.96
N ALA A 52 0.90 13.56 1.07
CA ALA A 52 2.28 13.64 0.59
C ALA A 52 3.19 12.60 1.28
N GLU A 53 3.06 12.45 2.60
CA GLU A 53 3.79 11.41 3.34
C GLU A 53 3.32 10.01 2.95
N GLY A 54 2.02 9.80 2.77
CA GLY A 54 1.49 8.51 2.30
C GLY A 54 2.02 8.11 0.92
N VAL A 55 2.29 9.06 0.02
CA VAL A 55 2.95 8.79 -1.27
C VAL A 55 4.43 8.46 -1.06
N ARG A 56 5.14 9.17 -0.19
CA ARG A 56 6.54 8.87 0.16
C ARG A 56 6.69 7.48 0.75
N GLU A 57 5.83 7.09 1.71
CA GLU A 57 5.83 5.75 2.31
C GLU A 57 5.58 4.63 1.29
N ARG A 58 4.93 4.93 0.16
CA ARG A 58 4.69 4.01 -0.97
C ARG A 58 5.84 4.00 -1.97
N GLY A 59 6.92 4.73 -1.71
CA GLY A 59 8.09 4.85 -2.59
C GLY A 59 7.83 5.72 -3.83
N GLY A 60 6.88 6.67 -3.75
CA GLY A 60 6.60 7.59 -4.85
C GLY A 60 7.76 8.56 -5.15
N SER A 61 7.86 9.01 -6.39
CA SER A 61 8.85 10.01 -6.83
C SER A 61 8.58 11.40 -6.26
N ASP A 62 9.55 12.31 -6.40
CA ASP A 62 9.38 13.72 -6.05
C ASP A 62 8.22 14.36 -6.84
N GLU A 63 8.01 13.98 -8.10
CA GLU A 63 6.90 14.46 -8.92
C GLU A 63 5.53 14.01 -8.37
N GLN A 64 5.43 12.77 -7.88
CA GLN A 64 4.22 12.24 -7.25
C GLN A 64 3.97 12.87 -5.88
N ILE A 65 5.03 13.10 -5.09
CA ILE A 65 4.93 13.81 -3.80
C ILE A 65 4.51 15.26 -4.02
N ALA A 66 5.06 15.94 -5.05
CA ALA A 66 4.63 17.28 -5.44
C ALA A 66 3.14 17.29 -5.84
N ALA A 67 2.70 16.29 -6.60
CA ALA A 67 1.30 16.18 -6.99
C ALA A 67 0.38 15.90 -5.79
N ALA A 68 0.83 15.12 -4.80
CA ALA A 68 0.11 14.88 -3.57
C ALA A 68 -0.11 16.17 -2.74
N TRP A 69 0.88 17.06 -2.70
CA TRP A 69 0.70 18.38 -2.08
C TRP A 69 -0.38 19.24 -2.76
N LEU A 70 -0.57 19.07 -4.07
CA LEU A 70 -1.47 19.89 -4.90
C LEU A 70 -2.77 19.19 -5.29
N HIS A 71 -3.01 17.96 -4.84
CA HIS A 71 -4.02 17.06 -5.42
C HIS A 71 -5.45 17.62 -5.41
N ASP A 72 -5.79 18.38 -4.37
CA ASP A 72 -7.10 19.02 -4.19
C ASP A 72 -7.07 20.53 -4.50
N ALA A 73 -5.90 21.10 -4.83
CA ALA A 73 -5.73 22.55 -4.96
C ALA A 73 -6.60 23.16 -6.07
N VAL A 74 -6.74 22.45 -7.21
CA VAL A 74 -7.65 22.87 -8.30
C VAL A 74 -9.10 22.54 -7.97
N GLU A 75 -9.37 21.37 -7.36
CA GLU A 75 -10.74 20.92 -7.01
C GLU A 75 -11.41 21.87 -6.02
N ASP A 76 -10.67 22.35 -5.01
CA ASP A 76 -11.16 23.28 -3.99
C ASP A 76 -11.08 24.76 -4.45
N GLY A 77 -10.56 25.02 -5.66
CA GLY A 77 -10.39 26.37 -6.19
C GLY A 77 -9.32 27.20 -5.47
N ALA A 78 -8.38 26.55 -4.77
CA ALA A 78 -7.27 27.21 -4.10
C ALA A 78 -6.21 27.72 -5.09
N VAL A 79 -6.12 27.10 -6.27
CA VAL A 79 -5.39 27.58 -7.45
C VAL A 79 -6.20 27.35 -8.72
N SER A 80 -5.98 28.16 -9.75
CA SER A 80 -6.63 28.00 -11.06
C SER A 80 -5.96 26.93 -11.94
N GLU A 81 -6.69 26.48 -12.96
CA GLU A 81 -6.16 25.58 -13.98
C GLU A 81 -5.10 26.30 -14.86
N GLU A 82 -5.29 27.60 -15.09
CA GLU A 82 -4.33 28.46 -15.76
C GLU A 82 -3.02 28.56 -14.96
N TRP A 83 -3.12 28.68 -13.64
CA TRP A 83 -1.95 28.66 -12.77
C TRP A 83 -1.24 27.32 -12.84
N LEU A 84 -1.96 26.19 -12.74
CA LEU A 84 -1.35 24.87 -12.83
C LEU A 84 -0.62 24.67 -14.17
N ALA A 85 -1.20 25.16 -15.27
CA ALA A 85 -0.59 25.12 -16.58
C ALA A 85 0.72 25.94 -16.64
N ALA A 86 0.74 27.15 -16.06
CA ALA A 86 1.88 28.06 -16.10
C ALA A 86 2.95 27.80 -15.03
N ALA A 87 2.62 27.08 -13.95
CA ALA A 87 3.51 26.78 -12.84
C ALA A 87 4.79 26.06 -13.29
N GLY A 88 5.90 26.33 -12.60
CA GLY A 88 7.20 25.67 -12.81
C GLY A 88 7.24 24.20 -12.36
N LEU A 89 6.15 23.47 -12.53
CA LEU A 89 6.03 22.05 -12.17
C LEU A 89 6.43 21.16 -13.35
N ALA A 90 6.93 19.97 -13.06
CA ALA A 90 7.14 18.93 -14.05
C ALA A 90 5.82 18.59 -14.77
N PRO A 91 5.83 18.25 -16.08
CA PRO A 91 4.63 17.83 -16.80
C PRO A 91 3.90 16.68 -16.10
N GLU A 92 4.65 15.69 -15.60
CA GLU A 92 4.10 14.56 -14.85
C GLU A 92 3.30 15.00 -13.62
N THR A 93 3.84 15.90 -12.79
CA THR A 93 3.12 16.46 -11.64
C THR A 93 1.81 17.12 -12.06
N LYS A 94 1.82 17.90 -13.14
CA LYS A 94 0.61 18.57 -13.65
C LYS A 94 -0.43 17.56 -14.13
N ASP A 95 0.00 16.53 -14.86
CA ASP A 95 -0.87 15.47 -15.36
C ASP A 95 -1.50 14.68 -14.23
N ILE A 96 -0.74 14.37 -13.18
CA ILE A 96 -1.26 13.70 -11.97
C ILE A 96 -2.28 14.59 -11.27
N VAL A 97 -1.97 15.87 -10.99
CA VAL A 97 -2.90 16.79 -10.33
C VAL A 97 -4.20 16.91 -11.12
N ARG A 98 -4.12 17.08 -12.44
CA ARG A 98 -5.30 17.08 -13.31
C ARG A 98 -6.07 15.78 -13.19
N ALA A 99 -5.39 14.63 -13.25
CA ALA A 99 -6.00 13.31 -13.18
C ALA A 99 -6.77 13.07 -11.87
N VAL A 100 -6.23 13.52 -10.74
CA VAL A 100 -6.85 13.36 -9.42
C VAL A 100 -7.83 14.47 -9.07
N THR A 101 -7.86 15.60 -9.79
CA THR A 101 -8.91 16.62 -9.66
C THR A 101 -10.22 16.11 -10.24
N LYS A 102 -11.27 15.98 -9.43
CA LYS A 102 -12.57 15.52 -9.90
C LYS A 102 -13.30 16.63 -10.66
N ARG A 103 -13.86 16.31 -11.84
CA ARG A 103 -14.63 17.28 -12.63
C ARG A 103 -16.10 17.33 -12.19
N PRO A 104 -16.76 18.49 -12.30
CA PRO A 104 -18.22 18.58 -12.12
C PRO A 104 -18.94 17.57 -13.02
N ASP A 105 -19.96 16.90 -12.46
CA ASP A 105 -20.80 15.91 -13.14
C ASP A 105 -20.07 14.68 -13.75
N GLU A 106 -18.79 14.47 -13.43
CA GLU A 106 -18.03 13.30 -13.89
C GLU A 106 -18.49 12.02 -13.15
N PRO A 107 -18.94 10.97 -13.88
CA PRO A 107 -19.24 9.67 -13.29
C PRO A 107 -18.01 9.07 -12.59
N ALA A 108 -18.24 8.34 -11.50
CA ALA A 108 -17.15 7.76 -10.71
C ALA A 108 -16.26 6.82 -11.53
N GLU A 109 -16.86 6.05 -12.44
CA GLU A 109 -16.20 5.13 -13.35
C GLU A 109 -15.28 5.86 -14.35
N ALA A 110 -15.75 6.99 -14.90
CA ALA A 110 -14.96 7.81 -15.82
C ALA A 110 -13.78 8.47 -15.10
N TYR A 111 -14.02 8.97 -13.88
CA TYR A 111 -12.97 9.52 -13.03
C TYR A 111 -11.91 8.46 -12.67
N ALA A 112 -12.35 7.27 -12.25
CA ALA A 112 -11.44 6.15 -11.96
C ALA A 112 -10.63 5.74 -13.20
N ALA A 113 -11.27 5.63 -14.37
CA ALA A 113 -10.58 5.31 -15.62
C ALA A 113 -9.49 6.33 -15.97
N ARG A 114 -9.74 7.62 -15.72
CA ARG A 114 -8.76 8.71 -15.95
C ARG A 114 -7.57 8.61 -15.00
N ILE A 115 -7.80 8.28 -13.73
CA ILE A 115 -6.74 8.03 -12.76
C ILE A 115 -5.90 6.82 -13.19
N LEU A 116 -6.53 5.71 -13.58
CA LEU A 116 -5.85 4.50 -14.02
C LEU A 116 -5.06 4.69 -15.32
N ALA A 117 -5.52 5.57 -16.21
CA ALA A 117 -4.84 5.89 -17.46
C ALA A 117 -3.65 6.86 -17.28
N THR A 118 -3.50 7.49 -16.11
CA THR A 118 -2.45 8.48 -15.85
C THR A 118 -1.34 7.88 -14.98
N PRO A 119 -0.11 7.72 -15.50
CA PRO A 119 1.02 7.25 -14.70
C PRO A 119 1.19 8.05 -13.40
N GLY A 120 1.45 7.35 -12.30
CA GLY A 120 1.66 7.95 -10.98
C GLY A 120 0.39 8.40 -10.23
N ALA A 121 -0.73 8.66 -10.92
CA ALA A 121 -1.94 9.21 -10.31
C ALA A 121 -2.66 8.26 -9.35
N LEU A 122 -2.63 6.95 -9.65
CA LEU A 122 -3.23 5.93 -8.79
C LEU A 122 -2.62 5.93 -7.39
N MET A 123 -1.31 6.09 -7.26
CA MET A 123 -0.62 6.12 -5.96
C MET A 123 -1.04 7.34 -5.13
N VAL A 124 -1.11 8.52 -5.76
CA VAL A 124 -1.60 9.74 -5.09
C VAL A 124 -3.04 9.55 -4.62
N LYS A 125 -3.90 8.99 -5.48
CA LYS A 125 -5.29 8.72 -5.08
C LYS A 125 -5.41 7.66 -4.00
N ALA A 126 -4.55 6.64 -4.00
CA ALA A 126 -4.51 5.62 -2.97
C ALA A 126 -4.12 6.21 -1.61
N ALA A 127 -3.12 7.09 -1.56
CA ALA A 127 -2.71 7.80 -0.36
C ALA A 127 -3.82 8.73 0.16
N ASP A 128 -4.48 9.49 -0.73
CA ASP A 128 -5.66 10.31 -0.39
C ASP A 128 -6.78 9.47 0.24
N LEU A 129 -7.17 8.37 -0.43
CA LEU A 129 -8.22 7.47 0.08
C LEU A 129 -7.82 6.81 1.41
N ALA A 130 -6.57 6.42 1.57
CA ALA A 130 -6.06 5.82 2.81
C ALA A 130 -6.17 6.82 3.98
N HIS A 131 -5.69 8.05 3.78
CA HIS A 131 -5.80 9.08 4.79
C HIS A 131 -7.27 9.48 5.05
N ASN A 132 -8.12 9.53 4.02
CA ASN A 132 -9.55 9.80 4.17
C ASN A 132 -10.35 8.69 4.85
N SER A 133 -9.84 7.47 4.84
CA SER A 133 -10.48 6.30 5.46
C SER A 133 -9.93 5.97 6.85
N ASP A 134 -8.98 6.76 7.37
CA ASP A 134 -8.39 6.55 8.70
C ASP A 134 -9.50 6.53 9.78
N PRO A 135 -9.66 5.42 10.53
CA PRO A 135 -10.65 5.30 11.60
C PRO A 135 -10.58 6.42 12.64
N LYS A 136 -9.38 6.93 12.95
CA LYS A 136 -9.21 8.05 13.90
C LYS A 136 -9.84 9.32 13.36
N ARG A 137 -9.68 9.60 12.07
CA ARG A 137 -10.31 10.76 11.41
C ARG A 137 -11.81 10.58 11.25
N ALA A 138 -12.23 9.36 10.93
CA ALA A 138 -13.64 9.02 10.80
C ALA A 138 -14.39 9.21 12.13
N ALA A 139 -13.72 8.95 13.27
CA ALA A 139 -14.29 9.07 14.61
C ALA A 139 -14.83 10.48 14.94
N ASP A 140 -14.22 11.52 14.36
CA ASP A 140 -14.60 12.92 14.59
C ASP A 140 -15.75 13.39 13.67
N LEU A 141 -16.17 12.57 12.71
CA LEU A 141 -17.25 12.90 11.79
C LEU A 141 -18.63 12.50 12.34
N GLU A 142 -19.62 13.33 12.02
CA GLU A 142 -21.04 13.02 12.20
C GLU A 142 -21.40 11.66 11.59
N PRO A 143 -22.19 10.79 12.27
CA PRO A 143 -22.41 9.41 11.85
C PRO A 143 -22.93 9.25 10.42
N ALA A 144 -23.90 10.06 10.00
CA ALA A 144 -24.43 10.01 8.63
C ALA A 144 -23.39 10.41 7.58
N THR A 145 -22.53 11.39 7.90
CA THR A 145 -21.42 11.80 7.03
C THR A 145 -20.37 10.70 6.95
N ARG A 146 -20.05 10.06 8.08
CA ARG A 146 -19.09 8.95 8.17
C ARG A 146 -19.49 7.78 7.28
N GLU A 147 -20.73 7.28 7.40
CA GLU A 147 -21.19 6.14 6.59
C GLU A 147 -21.21 6.46 5.10
N ARG A 148 -21.73 7.64 4.72
CA ARG A 148 -21.75 8.08 3.32
C ARG A 148 -20.34 8.18 2.73
N LEU A 149 -19.36 8.69 3.48
CA LEU A 149 -17.98 8.80 3.01
C LEU A 149 -17.30 7.44 2.95
N LYS A 150 -17.54 6.56 3.93
CA LYS A 150 -17.05 5.17 3.92
C LYS A 150 -17.51 4.43 2.67
N GLU A 151 -18.79 4.49 2.33
CA GLU A 151 -19.34 3.89 1.10
C GLU A 151 -18.73 4.51 -0.16
N LYS A 152 -18.62 5.85 -0.20
CA LYS A 152 -18.00 6.58 -1.32
C LYS A 152 -16.55 6.12 -1.55
N TYR A 153 -15.75 6.03 -0.50
CA TYR A 153 -14.34 5.65 -0.60
C TYR A 153 -14.17 4.16 -0.91
N ALA A 154 -14.99 3.29 -0.33
CA ALA A 154 -15.01 1.87 -0.66
C ALA A 154 -15.33 1.63 -2.15
N ARG A 155 -16.33 2.34 -2.70
CA ARG A 155 -16.66 2.28 -4.13
C ARG A 155 -15.48 2.72 -5.00
N MET A 156 -14.82 3.83 -4.66
CA MET A 156 -13.67 4.31 -5.43
C MET A 156 -12.49 3.33 -5.34
N ARG A 157 -12.18 2.78 -4.16
CA ARG A 157 -11.14 1.75 -4.00
C ARG A 157 -11.40 0.54 -4.89
N ALA A 158 -12.65 0.07 -4.96
CA ALA A 158 -13.03 -1.03 -5.83
C ALA A 158 -12.85 -0.70 -7.33
N LEU A 159 -13.28 0.49 -7.77
CA LEU A 159 -13.08 0.94 -9.15
C LEU A 159 -11.60 1.06 -9.54
N LEU A 160 -10.74 1.40 -8.58
CA LEU A 160 -9.30 1.52 -8.76
C LEU A 160 -8.53 0.20 -8.56
N GLY A 161 -9.21 -0.89 -8.21
CA GLY A 161 -8.56 -2.18 -7.95
C GLY A 161 -7.63 -2.20 -6.74
N LEU A 162 -7.82 -1.30 -5.76
CA LEU A 162 -6.94 -1.19 -4.60
C LEU A 162 -7.20 -2.33 -3.59
N LYS A 163 -6.15 -3.10 -3.30
CA LYS A 163 -6.11 -4.11 -2.23
C LYS A 163 -5.91 -3.45 -0.85
N ASP A 164 -6.11 -4.22 0.22
CA ASP A 164 -5.88 -3.79 1.60
C ASP A 164 -4.87 -4.72 2.31
N PRO A 165 -3.74 -4.19 2.83
CA PRO A 165 -3.15 -2.91 2.45
C PRO A 165 -2.82 -2.91 0.94
N ASP A 166 -2.59 -1.74 0.34
CA ASP A 166 -2.20 -1.68 -1.06
C ASP A 166 -0.79 -2.26 -1.31
N ASP A 167 -0.54 -2.64 -2.57
CA ASP A 167 0.68 -3.37 -2.95
C ASP A 167 1.95 -2.55 -2.68
N TRP A 168 1.93 -1.24 -2.91
CA TRP A 168 3.08 -0.37 -2.64
C TRP A 168 3.47 -0.38 -1.18
N LEU A 169 2.50 -0.30 -0.27
CA LEU A 169 2.79 -0.30 1.17
C LEU A 169 3.46 -1.60 1.61
N LEU A 170 3.08 -2.73 1.02
CA LEU A 170 3.70 -4.03 1.29
C LEU A 170 5.11 -4.13 0.72
N LEU A 171 5.29 -3.71 -0.53
CA LEU A 171 6.59 -3.76 -1.20
C LEU A 171 7.59 -2.80 -0.55
N ALA A 172 7.14 -1.66 -0.01
CA ALA A 172 7.97 -0.74 0.76
C ALA A 172 8.49 -1.35 2.09
N GLN A 173 7.96 -2.50 2.55
CA GLN A 173 8.50 -3.21 3.71
C GLN A 173 9.69 -4.11 3.36
N LEU A 174 9.89 -4.41 2.07
CA LEU A 174 11.00 -5.25 1.64
C LEU A 174 12.31 -4.47 1.71
N ASP A 175 13.28 -4.98 2.46
CA ASP A 175 14.58 -4.32 2.63
C ASP A 175 15.48 -4.64 1.43
N ARG A 176 15.30 -3.90 0.34
CA ARG A 176 16.07 -4.11 -0.91
C ARG A 176 17.57 -3.85 -0.72
N ASP A 177 17.96 -3.05 0.26
CA ASP A 177 19.36 -2.67 0.48
C ASP A 177 20.12 -3.72 1.31
N ASP A 178 19.44 -4.57 2.09
CA ASP A 178 20.06 -5.72 2.76
C ASP A 178 20.34 -6.89 1.80
N HIS A 179 21.33 -6.71 0.94
CA HIS A 179 21.79 -7.71 -0.01
C HIS A 179 22.28 -9.01 0.65
N THR A 180 22.64 -8.99 1.94
CA THR A 180 23.06 -10.19 2.66
C THR A 180 21.86 -11.07 2.98
N SER A 181 20.76 -10.49 3.44
CA SER A 181 19.50 -11.21 3.67
C SER A 181 18.94 -11.78 2.37
N TRP A 182 18.97 -11.02 1.27
CA TRP A 182 18.55 -11.53 -0.05
C TRP A 182 19.40 -12.68 -0.57
N ARG A 183 20.74 -12.60 -0.41
CA ARG A 183 21.63 -13.71 -0.76
C ARG A 183 21.34 -14.95 0.10
N THR A 184 21.10 -14.75 1.39
CA THR A 184 20.76 -15.84 2.31
C THR A 184 19.45 -16.51 1.93
N LEU A 185 18.41 -15.73 1.58
CA LEU A 185 17.15 -16.26 1.09
C LEU A 185 17.37 -17.13 -0.15
N ARG A 186 18.12 -16.63 -1.15
CA ARG A 186 18.41 -17.35 -2.39
C ARG A 186 19.19 -18.65 -2.15
N GLU A 187 20.24 -18.60 -1.36
CA GLU A 187 21.06 -19.78 -1.04
C GLU A 187 20.24 -20.83 -0.27
N ALA A 188 19.40 -20.40 0.68
CA ALA A 188 18.57 -21.29 1.47
C ALA A 188 17.49 -21.97 0.63
N THR A 189 16.83 -21.26 -0.28
CA THR A 189 15.77 -21.82 -1.12
C THR A 189 16.32 -22.73 -2.21
N ALA A 190 17.48 -22.40 -2.80
CA ALA A 190 18.16 -23.23 -3.79
C ALA A 190 18.68 -24.56 -3.22
N ALA A 191 18.96 -24.62 -1.91
CA ALA A 191 19.43 -25.83 -1.24
C ALA A 191 18.32 -26.82 -0.87
N LEU A 192 17.04 -26.42 -0.95
CA LEU A 192 15.90 -27.27 -0.56
C LEU A 192 15.68 -28.41 -1.55
N THR A 193 15.56 -29.63 -1.04
CA THR A 193 15.16 -30.82 -1.80
C THR A 193 13.65 -31.07 -1.73
N GLU A 194 13.13 -32.01 -2.53
CA GLU A 194 11.74 -32.47 -2.39
C GLU A 194 11.48 -33.06 -0.99
N ALA A 195 12.46 -33.77 -0.42
CA ALA A 195 12.36 -34.35 0.92
C ALA A 195 12.28 -33.28 2.03
N ASP A 196 12.86 -32.10 1.83
CA ASP A 196 12.74 -30.99 2.78
C ASP A 196 11.34 -30.35 2.76
N ARG A 197 10.61 -30.49 1.64
CA ARG A 197 9.24 -29.98 1.46
C ARG A 197 8.18 -30.98 1.95
N ASP A 198 8.50 -32.26 1.97
CA ASP A 198 7.67 -33.32 2.56
C ASP A 198 7.80 -33.36 4.10
N VAL A 199 7.13 -32.41 4.75
CA VAL A 199 7.25 -32.22 6.20
C VAL A 199 6.67 -33.40 6.97
N ARG A 200 7.52 -34.02 7.78
CA ARG A 200 7.12 -35.09 8.69
C ARG A 200 6.34 -34.53 9.87
N TRP A 201 5.43 -35.32 10.39
CA TRP A 201 4.65 -34.98 11.58
C TRP A 201 5.08 -35.87 12.74
N ALA A 202 5.38 -35.24 13.87
CA ALA A 202 5.80 -35.88 15.11
C ALA A 202 4.75 -35.71 16.21
N GLY A 203 4.95 -36.39 17.34
CA GLY A 203 4.01 -36.39 18.46
C GLY A 203 2.71 -37.15 18.14
N GLY A 204 1.61 -36.73 18.79
CA GLY A 204 0.34 -37.43 18.74
C GLY A 204 0.23 -38.53 19.79
N GLY A 205 -0.89 -38.58 20.51
CA GLY A 205 -1.23 -39.66 21.43
C GLY A 205 -1.20 -39.25 22.91
N GLN A 206 -1.61 -40.18 23.77
CA GLN A 206 -1.72 -39.95 25.20
C GLN A 206 -0.36 -40.22 25.90
N LEU A 207 0.10 -39.24 26.67
CA LEU A 207 1.27 -39.35 27.53
C LEU A 207 0.96 -40.22 28.77
N PRO A 208 1.99 -40.79 29.44
CA PRO A 208 1.79 -41.54 30.68
C PRO A 208 1.10 -40.76 31.81
N SER A 209 1.15 -39.42 31.77
CA SER A 209 0.45 -38.51 32.68
C SER A 209 -1.07 -38.40 32.41
N GLY A 210 -1.56 -39.01 31.33
CA GLY A 210 -2.94 -38.88 30.87
C GLY A 210 -3.18 -37.67 29.94
N ALA A 211 -2.23 -36.74 29.83
CA ALA A 211 -2.30 -35.61 28.90
C ALA A 211 -2.17 -36.06 27.45
N TYR A 212 -2.87 -35.39 26.52
CA TYR A 212 -2.77 -35.70 25.08
C TYR A 212 -1.78 -34.76 24.40
N LEU A 213 -0.79 -35.31 23.70
CA LEU A 213 0.13 -34.55 22.87
C LEU A 213 -0.47 -34.39 21.48
N VAL A 214 -0.70 -33.14 21.05
CA VAL A 214 -1.15 -32.84 19.69
C VAL A 214 -0.02 -33.19 18.70
N LYS A 215 -0.35 -33.76 17.54
CA LYS A 215 0.63 -33.97 16.47
C LYS A 215 1.13 -32.63 15.99
N TYR A 216 2.42 -32.47 15.77
CA TYR A 216 3.05 -31.23 15.29
C TYR A 216 3.99 -31.49 14.11
N PRO A 217 4.17 -30.52 13.20
CA PRO A 217 5.12 -30.64 12.10
C PRO A 217 6.57 -30.57 12.62
N ASP A 218 7.42 -31.46 12.13
CA ASP A 218 8.86 -31.50 12.40
C ASP A 218 9.62 -30.95 11.19
N TYR A 219 9.91 -29.66 11.23
CA TYR A 219 10.58 -28.96 10.14
C TYR A 219 12.06 -29.33 10.09
N GLY A 220 12.59 -29.65 8.91
CA GLY A 220 14.04 -29.80 8.71
C GLY A 220 14.80 -28.48 8.91
N GLU A 221 16.11 -28.54 9.15
CA GLU A 221 16.94 -27.33 9.29
C GLU A 221 16.93 -26.47 8.02
N ALA A 222 16.98 -27.12 6.84
CA ALA A 222 16.94 -26.43 5.55
C ALA A 222 15.65 -25.63 5.37
N LEU A 223 14.48 -26.26 5.62
CA LEU A 223 13.19 -25.59 5.53
C LEU A 223 13.05 -24.46 6.55
N ARG A 224 13.47 -24.67 7.81
CA ARG A 224 13.48 -23.60 8.82
C ARG A 224 14.31 -22.41 8.40
N ARG A 225 15.49 -22.64 7.81
CA ARG A 225 16.37 -21.58 7.31
C ARG A 225 15.70 -20.79 6.18
N ALA A 226 15.12 -21.48 5.20
CA ALA A 226 14.45 -20.84 4.06
C ALA A 226 13.21 -20.03 4.48
N VAL A 227 12.39 -20.57 5.39
CA VAL A 227 11.23 -19.85 5.94
C VAL A 227 11.68 -18.67 6.82
N GLY A 228 12.69 -18.87 7.67
CA GLY A 228 13.22 -17.81 8.54
C GLY A 228 13.77 -16.62 7.75
N ALA A 229 14.36 -16.85 6.58
CA ALA A 229 14.88 -15.81 5.71
C ALA A 229 13.80 -14.87 5.14
N LEU A 230 12.52 -15.29 5.09
CA LEU A 230 11.40 -14.41 4.69
C LEU A 230 11.28 -13.19 5.61
N SER A 231 11.44 -13.38 6.92
CA SER A 231 11.40 -12.27 7.88
C SER A 231 12.59 -11.33 7.71
N SER A 232 13.77 -11.87 7.39
CA SER A 232 15.00 -11.09 7.20
C SER A 232 14.95 -10.15 6.00
N VAL A 233 14.20 -10.50 4.95
CA VAL A 233 13.99 -9.61 3.78
C VAL A 233 12.77 -8.69 3.93
N GLY A 234 12.10 -8.69 5.09
CA GLY A 234 10.92 -7.87 5.35
C GLY A 234 9.60 -8.42 4.79
N ALA A 235 9.57 -9.65 4.26
CA ALA A 235 8.36 -10.23 3.65
C ALA A 235 7.31 -10.68 4.69
N VAL A 236 7.66 -10.72 5.97
CA VAL A 236 6.72 -10.98 7.08
C VAL A 236 6.46 -9.67 7.81
N THR A 237 5.28 -9.08 7.62
CA THR A 237 5.00 -7.71 8.06
C THR A 237 3.79 -7.59 8.99
N PRO A 238 3.81 -6.66 9.97
CA PRO A 238 2.61 -6.31 10.74
C PRO A 238 1.60 -5.46 9.95
N ARG A 239 2.00 -4.88 8.80
CA ARG A 239 1.14 -4.03 7.96
C ARG A 239 -0.03 -4.80 7.33
N TYR A 240 0.10 -6.12 7.21
CA TYR A 240 -0.97 -7.00 6.74
C TYR A 240 -1.56 -7.77 7.92
N HIS A 241 -2.85 -7.53 8.19
CA HIS A 241 -3.58 -8.28 9.20
C HIS A 241 -4.13 -9.58 8.60
N TRP A 242 -3.25 -10.58 8.48
CA TRP A 242 -3.52 -11.84 7.77
C TRP A 242 -4.80 -12.59 8.19
N MET A 243 -5.31 -12.36 9.41
CA MET A 243 -6.53 -13.03 9.89
C MET A 243 -7.81 -12.50 9.23
N ASP A 244 -7.79 -11.29 8.66
CA ASP A 244 -8.95 -10.68 8.02
C ASP A 244 -9.06 -11.05 6.53
N HIS A 245 -8.10 -11.82 6.01
CA HIS A 245 -7.96 -12.08 4.58
C HIS A 245 -7.71 -13.56 4.31
N PRO A 246 -8.21 -14.10 3.18
CA PRO A 246 -7.87 -15.47 2.77
C PRO A 246 -6.38 -15.59 2.41
N MET A 247 -5.86 -16.82 2.50
CA MET A 247 -4.52 -17.13 2.00
C MET A 247 -4.44 -16.82 0.49
N PRO A 248 -3.45 -16.04 0.03
CA PRO A 248 -3.24 -15.83 -1.40
C PRO A 248 -2.98 -17.15 -2.13
N THR A 249 -3.46 -17.25 -3.36
CA THR A 249 -3.29 -18.44 -4.21
C THR A 249 -2.52 -18.06 -5.46
N PRO A 250 -1.53 -18.86 -5.90
CA PRO A 250 -0.84 -18.61 -7.15
C PRO A 250 -1.81 -18.67 -8.34
N GLY A 251 -1.48 -17.93 -9.40
CA GLY A 251 -2.22 -17.96 -10.65
C GLY A 251 -2.15 -19.33 -11.35
N PRO A 252 -2.85 -19.51 -12.50
CA PRO A 252 -2.84 -20.75 -13.27
C PRO A 252 -1.44 -21.20 -13.74
N ASP A 253 -0.49 -20.28 -13.81
CA ASP A 253 0.92 -20.51 -14.14
C ASP A 253 1.78 -20.87 -12.90
N GLY A 254 1.15 -20.98 -11.73
CA GLY A 254 1.82 -21.27 -10.46
C GLY A 254 2.56 -20.08 -9.85
N ARG A 255 2.37 -18.85 -10.35
CA ARG A 255 3.11 -17.66 -9.91
C ARG A 255 2.28 -16.74 -9.02
N LEU A 256 2.98 -16.00 -8.16
CA LEU A 256 2.43 -14.88 -7.39
C LEU A 256 3.06 -13.57 -7.88
N ASP A 257 2.31 -12.48 -7.77
CA ASP A 257 2.95 -11.16 -7.75
C ASP A 257 3.69 -10.94 -6.42
N ALA A 258 4.61 -9.99 -6.40
CA ALA A 258 5.48 -9.77 -5.25
C ALA A 258 4.72 -9.31 -3.99
N ALA A 259 3.63 -8.55 -4.13
CA ALA A 259 2.86 -8.07 -3.00
C ALA A 259 2.01 -9.21 -2.41
N ASP A 260 1.41 -10.05 -3.26
CA ASP A 260 0.72 -11.28 -2.84
C ASP A 260 1.69 -12.30 -2.23
N ALA A 261 2.96 -12.31 -2.66
CA ALA A 261 4.01 -13.08 -2.00
C ALA A 261 4.30 -12.57 -0.58
N VAL A 262 4.32 -11.25 -0.34
CA VAL A 262 4.42 -10.67 1.03
C VAL A 262 3.19 -11.03 1.87
N ARG A 263 1.98 -10.96 1.30
CA ARG A 263 0.74 -11.39 1.99
C ARG A 263 0.79 -12.86 2.40
N ALA A 264 1.20 -13.73 1.47
CA ALA A 264 1.31 -15.16 1.69
C ALA A 264 2.41 -15.48 2.70
N ALA A 265 3.62 -14.91 2.56
CA ALA A 265 4.71 -15.07 3.53
C ALA A 265 4.25 -14.68 4.95
N THR A 266 3.58 -13.54 5.09
CA THR A 266 3.05 -13.07 6.36
C THR A 266 2.02 -14.05 6.94
N ALA A 267 1.05 -14.49 6.14
CA ALA A 267 0.03 -15.44 6.57
C ALA A 267 0.61 -16.82 6.93
N ILE A 268 1.57 -17.32 6.16
CA ILE A 268 2.23 -18.61 6.40
C ILE A 268 3.00 -18.56 7.72
N VAL A 269 3.88 -17.56 7.89
CA VAL A 269 4.77 -17.50 9.06
C VAL A 269 4.02 -17.13 10.33
N ARG A 270 3.09 -16.15 10.27
CA ARG A 270 2.33 -15.72 11.46
C ARG A 270 1.14 -16.62 11.76
N GLY A 271 0.65 -17.35 10.76
CA GLY A 271 -0.41 -18.36 10.89
C GLY A 271 0.10 -19.72 11.35
N GLU A 272 1.42 -19.92 11.47
CA GLU A 272 1.97 -21.11 12.11
C GLU A 272 1.70 -21.05 13.62
N ARG A 273 0.58 -21.63 14.05
CA ARG A 273 0.22 -21.80 15.46
C ARG A 273 0.13 -23.29 15.80
N PHE A 274 0.51 -23.64 17.03
CA PHE A 274 0.23 -24.87 17.79
C PHE A 274 -0.20 -26.12 17.01
N SER A 275 0.53 -26.47 15.95
CA SER A 275 0.36 -27.66 15.11
C SER A 275 -0.61 -27.60 13.93
N ASP A 276 -1.03 -26.42 13.48
CA ASP A 276 -1.89 -26.30 12.29
C ASP A 276 -1.15 -26.67 10.99
N GLY A 277 0.19 -26.66 11.02
CA GLY A 277 1.04 -27.04 9.88
C GLY A 277 0.85 -26.13 8.68
N THR A 278 0.66 -24.83 8.91
CA THR A 278 0.49 -23.83 7.84
C THR A 278 1.72 -23.81 6.93
N ILE A 279 2.92 -23.83 7.50
CA ILE A 279 4.18 -23.96 6.75
C ILE A 279 4.24 -25.31 6.03
N ALA A 280 3.90 -26.42 6.70
CA ALA A 280 3.91 -27.75 6.11
C ALA A 280 2.99 -27.85 4.89
N ASN A 281 1.77 -27.32 4.99
CA ASN A 281 0.79 -27.29 3.91
C ASN A 281 1.28 -26.41 2.75
N ALA A 282 1.84 -25.24 3.05
CA ALA A 282 2.38 -24.33 2.05
C ALA A 282 3.63 -24.87 1.32
N ALA A 283 4.43 -25.69 2.00
CA ALA A 283 5.54 -26.42 1.38
C ALA A 283 5.01 -27.53 0.46
N ALA A 284 4.06 -28.34 0.94
CA ALA A 284 3.53 -29.47 0.20
C ALA A 284 2.74 -29.09 -1.05
N ASN A 285 2.04 -27.95 -1.03
CA ASN A 285 1.23 -27.48 -2.16
C ASN A 285 1.96 -26.50 -3.10
N GLY A 286 3.25 -26.23 -2.88
CA GLY A 286 4.08 -25.36 -3.71
C GLY A 286 3.88 -23.86 -3.49
N LEU A 287 3.02 -23.43 -2.55
CA LEU A 287 2.81 -22.01 -2.26
C LEU A 287 4.10 -21.32 -1.77
N LEU A 288 4.90 -21.98 -0.93
CA LEU A 288 6.18 -21.44 -0.47
C LEU A 288 7.17 -21.23 -1.63
N ASP A 289 7.23 -22.16 -2.58
CA ASP A 289 8.08 -22.01 -3.77
C ASP A 289 7.62 -20.83 -4.64
N ALA A 290 6.31 -20.63 -4.79
CA ALA A 290 5.75 -19.47 -5.48
C ALA A 290 6.10 -18.15 -4.77
N VAL A 291 6.03 -18.12 -3.43
CA VAL A 291 6.42 -16.96 -2.61
C VAL A 291 7.89 -16.62 -2.80
N TRP A 292 8.80 -17.60 -2.64
CA TRP A 292 10.23 -17.36 -2.78
C TRP A 292 10.61 -16.90 -4.19
N THR A 293 10.03 -17.52 -5.22
CA THR A 293 10.26 -17.15 -6.62
C THR A 293 9.83 -15.70 -6.87
N ALA A 294 8.61 -15.33 -6.46
CA ALA A 294 8.09 -13.98 -6.67
C ALA A 294 8.94 -12.89 -5.97
N LEU A 295 9.40 -13.16 -4.74
CA LEU A 295 10.25 -12.22 -3.99
C LEU A 295 11.63 -12.08 -4.63
N LEU A 296 12.25 -13.18 -5.06
CA LEU A 296 13.56 -13.15 -5.72
C LEU A 296 13.48 -12.46 -7.09
N ASP A 297 12.45 -12.73 -7.87
CA ASP A 297 12.20 -12.06 -9.16
C ASP A 297 12.01 -10.54 -8.96
N TRP A 298 11.26 -10.13 -7.93
CA TRP A 298 11.09 -8.71 -7.59
C TRP A 298 12.40 -8.04 -7.17
N TYR A 299 13.25 -8.75 -6.42
CA TYR A 299 14.55 -8.23 -6.02
C TYR A 299 15.49 -8.08 -7.23
N ASP A 300 15.52 -9.07 -8.11
CA ASP A 300 16.39 -9.08 -9.29
C ASP A 300 15.95 -8.05 -10.35
N ALA A 301 14.64 -7.80 -10.51
CA ALA A 301 14.11 -6.79 -11.42
C ALA A 301 14.40 -5.34 -10.97
N GLY A 302 14.77 -5.13 -9.71
CA GLY A 302 15.13 -3.82 -9.16
C GLY A 302 16.58 -3.41 -9.38
N ARG A 303 17.37 -4.21 -10.11
CA ARG A 303 18.79 -4.00 -10.39
C ARG A 303 19.06 -3.44 -11.78
#